data_AF-A0A504M5H4-F1
#
_entry.id   AF-A0A504M5H4-F1
#
_cell.length_a   1.000
_cell.length_b   1.000
_cell.length_c   1.000
_cell.angle_alpha   90.00
_cell.angle_beta   90.00
_cell.angle_gamma   90.00
#
_symmetry.space_group_name_H-M   'P 1'
#
loop_
_entity.id
_entity.type
_entity.pdbx_description
1 polymer ?
#
loop_
_entity_poly.entity_id
_entity_poly.type
_entity_poly.pdbx_seq_one_letter_code
_entity_poly.pdbx_strand_id
1 'polypeptide(L)'
;MHILTTTSASLDDLAEPIDLRQTPADVVALSFTDSDLAGLAAAWKADAQRLPSMRLAALRDLRHPMSVDLWIDSVARHARVILVRILGGYDWWRYGCDQLAAVARERGIKLALLPGESHDEDLRLIEASTLPRSELDALLGYFREGGPANMAALVRRLARLAGAEAAVAEPVGVPKAGYYQQGVGVLEKPDVSKVGAPVIPILFYRSMLLAADVAPIDALVDALRSQGLTPVPIFVSSLKDPASLDFVETALAALKPSAIVTATAFASGAEPGTETLFDRSGVPVFQVIVATTRREVWEQNQRGLAPADLAMHVVLPELDGRILAGAISFKGEIETDPALAFRAFANRPEADRIAQVAKRIATFIRLQKTERSERKLAIFIPDYPSAPGRTGYAVGLDVPSSVLALLHDLKEQGYAVEGIPQSPRGLLDALEVGVSGLRLEDYAAFSVEMPKAARDALEAAWGTANDEGHVNAPPSGLPAISPTRGEIELSSALSPISSPVRDEPASKLLISPLVGEM
;
A
#
# COMPACT_ATOMS: atom_id res chain seq x y z
N MET A 1 1.15 17.43 -35.95
CA MET A 1 0.86 16.37 -34.97
C MET A 1 -0.16 15.43 -35.62
N HIS A 2 0.31 14.39 -36.30
CA HIS A 2 -0.56 13.42 -36.96
C HIS A 2 -0.79 12.26 -35.98
N ILE A 3 -2.04 12.08 -35.56
CA ILE A 3 -2.46 10.86 -34.86
C ILE A 3 -2.56 9.78 -35.93
N LEU A 4 -1.69 8.79 -35.86
CA LEU A 4 -1.81 7.56 -36.63
C LEU A 4 -3.02 6.78 -36.10
N THR A 5 -4.08 6.69 -36.89
CA THR A 5 -5.15 5.71 -36.71
C THR A 5 -4.60 4.33 -37.07
N THR A 6 -3.97 3.65 -36.11
CA THR A 6 -3.70 2.21 -36.20
C THR A 6 -4.95 1.46 -35.75
N THR A 7 -5.89 1.25 -36.67
CA THR A 7 -6.80 0.09 -36.57
C THR A 7 -5.98 -1.15 -36.85
N SER A 8 -5.32 -1.68 -35.82
CA SER A 8 -4.83 -3.05 -35.79
C SER A 8 -5.60 -3.80 -34.72
N ALA A 9 -6.87 -4.09 -34.98
CA ALA A 9 -7.51 -5.23 -34.32
C ALA A 9 -6.78 -6.46 -34.86
N SER A 10 -5.83 -7.01 -34.10
CA SER A 10 -5.23 -8.29 -34.42
C SER A 10 -6.28 -9.38 -34.14
N LEU A 11 -6.16 -10.52 -34.82
CA LEU A 11 -6.98 -11.70 -34.52
C LEU A 11 -6.80 -12.21 -33.08
N ASP A 12 -5.80 -11.70 -32.33
CA ASP A 12 -5.58 -11.96 -30.90
C ASP A 12 -6.52 -11.16 -29.97
N ASP A 13 -7.33 -10.23 -30.49
CA ASP A 13 -8.35 -9.51 -29.72
C ASP A 13 -9.64 -10.35 -29.49
N LEU A 14 -9.73 -11.54 -30.08
CA LEU A 14 -10.80 -12.50 -29.79
C LEU A 14 -10.52 -13.14 -28.44
N ALA A 15 -11.31 -12.78 -27.42
CA ALA A 15 -11.24 -13.42 -26.11
C ALA A 15 -11.33 -14.95 -26.27
N GLU A 16 -10.33 -15.69 -25.82
CA GLU A 16 -10.36 -17.15 -25.89
C GLU A 16 -11.56 -17.69 -25.09
N PRO A 17 -12.23 -18.76 -25.59
CA PRO A 17 -13.33 -19.36 -24.85
C PRO A 17 -12.81 -20.03 -23.58
N ILE A 18 -13.30 -19.55 -22.45
CA ILE A 18 -13.06 -20.10 -21.10
C ILE A 18 -14.29 -20.92 -20.68
N ASP A 19 -14.07 -22.13 -20.17
CA ASP A 19 -15.08 -22.89 -19.43
C ASP A 19 -14.81 -22.73 -17.92
N LEU A 20 -15.73 -22.06 -17.22
CA LEU A 20 -15.62 -21.81 -15.79
C LEU A 20 -15.78 -23.08 -14.95
N ARG A 21 -16.38 -24.15 -15.49
CA ARG A 21 -16.67 -25.41 -14.80
C ARG A 21 -17.34 -25.24 -13.43
N GLN A 22 -18.16 -24.19 -13.30
CA GLN A 22 -18.94 -23.94 -12.10
C GLN A 22 -20.08 -24.95 -11.99
N THR A 23 -20.46 -25.28 -10.76
CA THR A 23 -21.64 -26.10 -10.49
C THR A 23 -22.88 -25.21 -10.29
N PRO A 24 -24.10 -25.72 -10.57
CA PRO A 24 -25.35 -25.00 -10.34
C PRO A 24 -25.49 -24.41 -8.93
N ALA A 25 -26.23 -23.31 -8.82
CA ALA A 25 -26.67 -22.72 -7.55
C ALA A 25 -28.00 -21.97 -7.70
N ASP A 26 -28.70 -21.75 -6.59
CA ASP A 26 -29.99 -21.07 -6.55
C ASP A 26 -29.87 -19.57 -6.90
N VAL A 27 -28.79 -18.93 -6.45
CA VAL A 27 -28.49 -17.52 -6.72
C VAL A 27 -27.18 -17.42 -7.48
N VAL A 28 -27.16 -16.59 -8.52
CA VAL A 28 -25.99 -16.39 -9.35
C VAL A 28 -25.78 -14.91 -9.57
N ALA A 29 -24.57 -14.39 -9.36
CA ALA A 29 -24.26 -12.98 -9.57
C ALA A 29 -22.98 -12.76 -10.40
N LEU A 30 -23.02 -11.76 -11.28
CA LEU A 30 -21.96 -11.45 -12.23
C LEU A 30 -21.64 -9.96 -12.22
N SER A 31 -20.36 -9.60 -12.34
CA SER A 31 -19.93 -8.20 -12.47
C SER A 31 -18.64 -8.02 -13.27
N PHE A 32 -18.59 -6.90 -14.01
CA PHE A 32 -17.51 -5.89 -13.98
C PHE A 32 -16.32 -6.13 -13.06
N THR A 33 -16.65 -5.87 -11.81
CA THR A 33 -15.73 -5.33 -10.84
C THR A 33 -15.52 -6.37 -9.76
N ASP A 34 -14.25 -6.65 -9.46
CA ASP A 34 -13.93 -7.60 -8.38
C ASP A 34 -14.44 -7.09 -7.03
N SER A 35 -14.60 -5.78 -6.84
CA SER A 35 -15.16 -5.17 -5.63
C SER A 35 -16.61 -5.59 -5.38
N ASP A 36 -17.47 -5.63 -6.42
CA ASP A 36 -18.85 -6.09 -6.28
C ASP A 36 -18.90 -7.56 -5.86
N LEU A 37 -18.11 -8.39 -6.56
CA LEU A 37 -18.08 -9.83 -6.32
C LEU A 37 -17.47 -10.13 -4.95
N ALA A 38 -16.43 -9.42 -4.54
CA ALA A 38 -15.85 -9.54 -3.19
C ALA A 38 -16.83 -9.11 -2.10
N GLY A 39 -17.57 -8.02 -2.32
CA GLY A 39 -18.62 -7.55 -1.39
C GLY A 39 -19.74 -8.58 -1.23
N LEU A 40 -20.26 -9.12 -2.33
CA LEU A 40 -21.25 -10.20 -2.33
C LEU A 40 -20.72 -11.47 -1.67
N ALA A 41 -19.47 -11.86 -1.95
CA ALA A 41 -18.82 -13.02 -1.35
C ALA A 41 -18.72 -12.89 0.17
N ALA A 42 -18.23 -11.75 0.66
CA ALA A 42 -18.11 -11.48 2.10
C ALA A 42 -19.48 -11.50 2.79
N ALA A 43 -20.48 -10.86 2.17
CA ALA A 43 -21.85 -10.83 2.66
C ALA A 43 -22.50 -12.22 2.73
N TRP A 44 -22.31 -13.06 1.70
CA TRP A 44 -22.83 -14.41 1.68
C TRP A 44 -22.17 -15.31 2.72
N LYS A 45 -20.83 -15.25 2.84
CA LYS A 45 -20.06 -16.04 3.82
C LYS A 45 -20.51 -15.81 5.25
N ALA A 46 -20.89 -14.58 5.59
CA ALA A 46 -21.31 -14.21 6.93
C ALA A 46 -22.60 -14.93 7.39
N ASP A 47 -23.44 -15.42 6.48
CA ASP A 47 -24.70 -16.10 6.80
C ASP A 47 -24.95 -17.33 5.91
N ALA A 48 -23.87 -17.97 5.46
CA ALA A 48 -23.89 -19.04 4.44
C ALA A 48 -24.79 -20.24 4.83
N GLN A 49 -24.95 -20.51 6.13
CA GLN A 49 -25.79 -21.62 6.62
C GLN A 49 -27.30 -21.37 6.43
N ARG A 50 -27.71 -20.12 6.32
CA ARG A 50 -29.13 -19.72 6.20
C ARG A 50 -29.49 -19.19 4.82
N LEU A 51 -28.49 -18.93 3.99
CA LEU A 51 -28.64 -18.41 2.65
C LEU A 51 -28.70 -19.53 1.61
N PRO A 52 -29.42 -19.32 0.50
CA PRO A 52 -29.40 -20.25 -0.62
C PRO A 52 -27.99 -20.34 -1.22
N SER A 53 -27.74 -21.43 -1.96
CA SER A 53 -26.47 -21.62 -2.66
C SER A 53 -26.20 -20.45 -3.62
N MET A 54 -24.94 -19.99 -3.69
CA MET A 54 -24.55 -18.84 -4.51
C MET A 54 -23.35 -19.14 -5.41
N ARG A 55 -23.35 -18.63 -6.64
CA ARG A 55 -22.16 -18.57 -7.51
C ARG A 55 -21.87 -17.15 -7.93
N LEU A 56 -20.58 -16.83 -8.03
CA LEU A 56 -20.11 -15.54 -8.50
C LEU A 56 -19.24 -15.75 -9.75
N ALA A 57 -19.41 -14.92 -10.78
CA ALA A 57 -18.57 -14.97 -11.98
C ALA A 57 -18.14 -13.57 -12.41
N ALA A 58 -16.87 -13.44 -12.79
CA ALA A 58 -16.37 -12.20 -13.38
C ALA A 58 -16.78 -12.15 -14.85
N LEU A 59 -17.47 -11.09 -15.27
CA LEU A 59 -17.95 -10.99 -16.66
C LEU A 59 -16.80 -10.95 -17.68
N ARG A 60 -15.59 -10.57 -17.25
CA ARG A 60 -14.39 -10.63 -18.09
C ARG A 60 -14.07 -12.03 -18.59
N ASP A 61 -14.46 -13.06 -17.85
CA ASP A 61 -14.23 -14.47 -18.20
C ASP A 61 -15.36 -15.03 -19.10
N LEU A 62 -16.44 -14.25 -19.30
CA LEU A 62 -17.59 -14.60 -20.12
C LEU A 62 -17.73 -13.66 -21.33
N ARG A 63 -16.61 -13.15 -21.86
CA ARG A 63 -16.62 -12.26 -23.05
C ARG A 63 -16.92 -13.00 -24.35
N HIS A 64 -16.50 -14.26 -24.45
CA HIS A 64 -16.69 -15.05 -25.66
C HIS A 64 -18.08 -15.73 -25.66
N PRO A 65 -18.85 -15.70 -26.76
CA PRO A 65 -20.18 -16.31 -26.84
C PRO A 65 -20.23 -17.78 -26.38
N MET A 66 -19.25 -18.60 -26.80
CA MET A 66 -19.15 -20.00 -26.33
C MET A 66 -19.03 -20.12 -24.80
N SER A 67 -18.28 -19.23 -24.14
CA SER A 67 -18.17 -19.24 -22.67
C SER A 67 -19.51 -18.91 -22.01
N VAL A 68 -20.25 -17.97 -22.59
CA VAL A 68 -21.61 -17.63 -22.16
C VAL A 68 -22.52 -18.84 -22.29
N ASP A 69 -22.52 -19.52 -23.44
CA ASP A 69 -23.39 -20.68 -23.70
C ASP A 69 -23.09 -21.83 -22.74
N LEU A 70 -21.81 -22.22 -22.62
CA LEU A 70 -21.38 -23.27 -21.70
C LEU A 70 -21.78 -22.97 -20.26
N TRP A 71 -21.63 -21.72 -19.83
CA TRP A 71 -22.01 -21.29 -18.49
C TRP A 71 -23.52 -21.21 -18.29
N ILE A 72 -24.28 -20.80 -19.32
CA ILE A 72 -25.75 -20.81 -19.29
C ILE A 72 -26.26 -22.24 -19.12
N ASP A 73 -25.69 -23.18 -19.88
CA ASP A 73 -26.09 -24.58 -19.85
C ASP A 73 -25.78 -25.26 -18.53
N SER A 74 -24.59 -24.99 -17.98
CA SER A 74 -24.12 -25.64 -16.76
C SER A 74 -24.64 -24.98 -15.47
N VAL A 75 -24.90 -23.66 -15.47
CA VAL A 75 -25.20 -22.90 -14.25
C VAL A 75 -26.48 -22.08 -14.39
N ALA A 76 -26.53 -21.15 -15.34
CA ALA A 76 -27.55 -20.09 -15.34
C ALA A 76 -28.98 -20.66 -15.44
N ARG A 77 -29.19 -21.65 -16.32
CA ARG A 77 -30.52 -22.25 -16.52
C ARG A 77 -31.07 -23.03 -15.32
N HIS A 78 -30.23 -23.26 -14.32
CA HIS A 78 -30.57 -23.95 -13.07
C HIS A 78 -30.81 -22.98 -11.91
N ALA A 79 -30.49 -21.70 -12.08
CA ALA A 79 -30.64 -20.68 -11.05
C ALA A 79 -32.11 -20.25 -10.87
N ARG A 80 -32.44 -19.78 -9.67
CA ARG A 80 -33.73 -19.13 -9.36
C ARG A 80 -33.63 -17.61 -9.53
N VAL A 81 -32.47 -17.06 -9.21
CA VAL A 81 -32.17 -15.62 -9.31
C VAL A 81 -30.83 -15.43 -9.98
N ILE A 82 -30.79 -14.54 -10.97
CA ILE A 82 -29.57 -14.11 -11.65
C ILE A 82 -29.46 -12.59 -11.54
N LEU A 83 -28.32 -12.11 -11.05
CA LEU A 83 -27.97 -10.70 -10.97
C LEU A 83 -26.75 -10.44 -11.86
N VAL A 84 -26.84 -9.49 -12.77
CA VAL A 84 -25.71 -9.12 -13.65
C VAL A 84 -25.52 -7.62 -13.56
N ARG A 85 -24.30 -7.18 -13.21
CA ARG A 85 -23.93 -5.77 -13.19
C ARG A 85 -22.92 -5.46 -14.29
N ILE A 86 -23.31 -4.62 -15.24
CA ILE A 86 -22.62 -4.44 -16.53
C ILE A 86 -22.10 -3.00 -16.64
N LEU A 87 -20.78 -2.83 -16.48
CA LEU A 87 -20.10 -1.58 -16.82
C LEU A 87 -20.05 -1.42 -18.35
N GLY A 88 -20.45 -0.27 -18.86
CA GLY A 88 -20.60 0.02 -20.29
C GLY A 88 -22.00 -0.28 -20.85
N GLY A 89 -22.95 -0.67 -20.00
CA GLY A 89 -24.34 -0.95 -20.39
C GLY A 89 -24.52 -2.16 -21.30
N TYR A 90 -25.70 -2.27 -21.90
CA TYR A 90 -26.12 -3.41 -22.73
C TYR A 90 -25.16 -3.74 -23.87
N ASP A 91 -24.58 -2.72 -24.52
CA ASP A 91 -23.73 -2.91 -25.69
C ASP A 91 -22.43 -3.65 -25.37
N TRP A 92 -21.94 -3.54 -24.14
CA TRP A 92 -20.70 -4.18 -23.72
C TRP A 92 -20.84 -5.71 -23.69
N TRP A 93 -21.99 -6.23 -23.25
CA TRP A 93 -22.24 -7.66 -23.08
C TRP A 93 -23.56 -8.12 -23.71
N ARG A 94 -23.83 -7.62 -24.92
CA ARG A 94 -25.09 -7.82 -25.65
C ARG A 94 -25.53 -9.27 -25.74
N TYR A 95 -24.64 -10.14 -26.21
CA TYR A 95 -24.94 -11.55 -26.41
C TYR A 95 -25.38 -12.24 -25.11
N GLY A 96 -24.66 -12.00 -24.01
CA GLY A 96 -25.01 -12.56 -22.71
C GLY A 96 -26.32 -12.02 -22.15
N CYS A 97 -26.61 -10.73 -22.37
CA CYS A 97 -27.90 -10.14 -22.00
C CYS A 97 -29.06 -10.84 -22.73
N ASP A 98 -28.96 -10.99 -24.05
CA ASP A 98 -30.03 -11.56 -24.87
C ASP A 98 -30.28 -13.04 -24.54
N GLN A 99 -29.21 -13.84 -24.42
CA GLN A 99 -29.32 -15.26 -24.09
C GLN A 99 -29.88 -15.47 -22.67
N LEU A 100 -29.41 -14.71 -21.68
CA LEU A 100 -29.95 -14.79 -20.32
C LEU A 100 -31.41 -14.37 -20.27
N ALA A 101 -31.79 -13.31 -20.98
CA ALA A 101 -33.16 -12.83 -21.02
C ALA A 101 -34.10 -13.87 -21.67
N ALA A 102 -33.65 -14.59 -22.70
CA ALA A 102 -34.41 -15.68 -23.30
C ALA A 102 -34.61 -16.85 -22.31
N VAL A 103 -33.51 -17.36 -21.73
CA VAL A 103 -33.53 -18.49 -20.79
C VAL A 103 -34.33 -18.16 -19.53
N ALA A 104 -34.19 -16.93 -19.02
CA ALA A 104 -34.90 -16.50 -17.82
C ALA A 104 -36.42 -16.45 -18.03
N ARG A 105 -36.89 -16.01 -19.20
CA ARG A 105 -38.33 -16.00 -19.51
C ARG A 105 -38.87 -17.41 -19.73
N GLU A 106 -38.13 -18.27 -20.42
CA GLU A 106 -38.52 -19.67 -20.64
C GLU A 106 -38.69 -20.43 -19.32
N ARG A 107 -37.79 -20.18 -18.35
CA ARG A 107 -37.70 -20.96 -17.10
C ARG A 107 -38.30 -20.26 -15.88
N GLY A 108 -38.80 -19.04 -16.03
CA GLY A 108 -39.32 -18.24 -14.92
C GLY A 108 -38.25 -17.81 -13.90
N ILE A 109 -37.01 -17.61 -14.36
CA ILE A 109 -35.90 -17.14 -13.52
C ILE A 109 -36.05 -15.65 -13.27
N LYS A 110 -35.78 -15.21 -12.04
CA LYS A 110 -35.73 -13.79 -11.66
C LYS A 110 -34.40 -13.19 -12.09
N LEU A 111 -34.40 -12.45 -13.19
CA LEU A 111 -33.22 -11.84 -13.80
C LEU A 111 -33.22 -10.33 -13.54
N ALA A 112 -32.12 -9.85 -12.96
CA ALA A 112 -31.78 -8.44 -12.82
C ALA A 112 -30.53 -8.13 -13.65
N LEU A 113 -30.69 -7.37 -14.73
CA LEU A 113 -29.59 -6.76 -15.47
C LEU A 113 -29.49 -5.30 -15.04
N LEU A 114 -28.38 -4.94 -14.39
CA LEU A 114 -28.16 -3.62 -13.80
C LEU A 114 -26.99 -2.91 -14.49
N PRO A 115 -27.07 -1.59 -14.69
CA PRO A 115 -25.93 -0.81 -15.15
C PRO A 115 -24.83 -0.77 -14.07
N GLY A 116 -23.57 -0.73 -14.52
CA GLY A 116 -22.41 -0.49 -13.66
C GLY A 116 -22.29 0.99 -13.30
N GLU A 117 -22.60 1.86 -14.24
CA GLU A 117 -22.63 3.31 -14.11
C GLU A 117 -23.74 3.74 -13.14
N SER A 118 -23.43 4.64 -12.21
CA SER A 118 -24.39 5.06 -11.19
C SER A 118 -25.45 6.04 -11.70
N HIS A 119 -25.17 6.74 -12.81
CA HIS A 119 -25.96 7.87 -13.32
C HIS A 119 -26.72 7.57 -14.62
N ASP A 120 -26.33 6.53 -15.37
CA ASP A 120 -26.93 6.25 -16.68
C ASP A 120 -28.04 5.21 -16.54
N GLU A 121 -29.22 5.54 -17.07
CA GLU A 121 -30.27 4.55 -17.28
C GLU A 121 -30.06 3.83 -18.61
N ASP A 122 -29.99 2.50 -18.59
CA ASP A 122 -30.05 1.69 -19.81
C ASP A 122 -31.40 0.96 -19.88
N LEU A 123 -32.33 1.54 -20.66
CA LEU A 123 -33.67 0.98 -20.87
C LEU A 123 -33.63 -0.45 -21.42
N ARG A 124 -32.59 -0.81 -22.20
CA ARG A 124 -32.47 -2.14 -22.81
C ARG A 124 -32.17 -3.19 -21.75
N LEU A 125 -31.36 -2.86 -20.74
CA LEU A 125 -31.13 -3.75 -19.59
C LEU A 125 -32.40 -3.97 -18.78
N ILE A 126 -33.22 -2.92 -18.63
CA ILE A 126 -34.51 -2.98 -17.94
C ILE A 126 -35.48 -3.86 -18.72
N GLU A 127 -35.61 -3.68 -20.03
CA GLU A 127 -36.48 -4.49 -20.90
C GLU A 127 -36.05 -5.96 -20.99
N ALA A 128 -34.74 -6.22 -20.94
CA ALA A 128 -34.18 -7.57 -20.95
C ALA A 128 -34.30 -8.28 -19.59
N SER A 129 -34.44 -7.54 -18.48
CA SER A 129 -34.68 -8.09 -17.15
C SER A 129 -36.07 -8.71 -17.02
N THR A 130 -36.24 -9.68 -16.11
CA THR A 130 -37.56 -10.27 -15.79
C THR A 130 -38.15 -9.75 -14.48
N LEU A 131 -37.35 -9.07 -13.66
CA LEU A 131 -37.80 -8.39 -12.45
C LEU A 131 -38.41 -7.01 -12.77
N PRO A 132 -39.41 -6.55 -11.99
CA PRO A 132 -40.01 -5.25 -12.20
C PRO A 132 -39.02 -4.12 -11.93
N ARG A 133 -39.19 -2.97 -12.60
CA ARG A 133 -38.30 -1.80 -12.51
C ARG A 133 -38.02 -1.38 -11.06
N SER A 134 -39.04 -1.36 -10.20
CA SER A 134 -38.88 -1.00 -8.78
C SER A 134 -37.94 -1.93 -8.03
N GLU A 135 -37.90 -3.22 -8.37
CA GLU A 135 -36.97 -4.18 -7.78
C GLU A 135 -35.55 -3.98 -8.33
N LEU A 136 -35.41 -3.69 -9.62
CA LEU A 136 -34.11 -3.36 -10.23
C LEU A 136 -33.49 -2.11 -9.59
N ASP A 137 -34.29 -1.04 -9.42
CA ASP A 137 -33.85 0.20 -8.79
C ASP A 137 -33.43 -0.02 -7.33
N ALA A 138 -34.15 -0.88 -6.60
CA ALA A 138 -33.80 -1.22 -5.23
C ALA A 138 -32.50 -2.04 -5.14
N LEU A 139 -32.32 -3.03 -6.02
CA LEU A 139 -31.07 -3.79 -6.11
C LEU A 139 -29.89 -2.89 -6.47
N LEU A 140 -30.07 -1.98 -7.43
CA LEU A 140 -29.08 -0.99 -7.83
C LEU A 140 -28.75 -0.01 -6.69
N GLY A 141 -29.72 0.33 -5.85
CA GLY A 141 -29.54 1.17 -4.67
C GLY A 141 -28.45 0.65 -3.72
N TYR A 142 -28.37 -0.65 -3.47
CA TYR A 142 -27.30 -1.21 -2.62
C TYR A 142 -25.91 -1.05 -3.22
N PHE A 143 -25.79 -1.15 -4.54
CA PHE A 143 -24.52 -0.93 -5.23
C PHE A 143 -24.12 0.55 -5.28
N ARG A 144 -25.09 1.45 -5.41
CA ARG A 144 -24.87 2.91 -5.36
C ARG A 144 -24.32 3.33 -4.00
N GLU A 145 -24.91 2.83 -2.92
CA GLU A 145 -24.43 3.15 -1.58
C GLU A 145 -23.16 2.38 -1.21
N GLY A 146 -23.10 1.09 -1.59
CA GLY A 146 -21.97 0.19 -1.39
C GLY A 146 -21.72 -0.17 0.08
N GLY A 147 -20.65 -0.92 0.33
CA GLY A 147 -20.20 -1.26 1.68
C GLY A 147 -20.88 -2.48 2.31
N PRO A 148 -20.32 -2.99 3.42
CA PRO A 148 -20.64 -4.32 3.93
C PRO A 148 -22.12 -4.51 4.32
N ALA A 149 -22.73 -3.50 4.95
CA ALA A 149 -24.13 -3.56 5.35
C ALA A 149 -25.09 -3.63 4.16
N ASN A 150 -24.83 -2.83 3.12
CA ASN A 150 -25.63 -2.84 1.89
C ASN A 150 -25.44 -4.13 1.09
N MET A 151 -24.22 -4.68 1.04
CA MET A 151 -23.97 -5.98 0.40
C MET A 151 -24.67 -7.13 1.15
N ALA A 152 -24.69 -7.09 2.49
CA ALA A 152 -25.44 -8.05 3.31
C ALA A 152 -26.96 -7.95 3.07
N ALA A 153 -27.51 -6.74 3.01
CA ALA A 153 -28.91 -6.51 2.70
C ALA A 153 -29.27 -6.95 1.26
N LEU A 154 -28.39 -6.68 0.29
CA LEU A 154 -28.52 -7.14 -1.09
C LEU A 154 -28.57 -8.67 -1.17
N VAL A 155 -27.62 -9.39 -0.55
CA VAL A 155 -27.62 -10.86 -0.54
C VAL A 155 -28.88 -11.42 0.10
N ARG A 156 -29.38 -10.81 1.20
CA ARG A 156 -30.67 -11.18 1.82
C ARG A 156 -31.85 -10.93 0.89
N ARG A 157 -31.85 -9.83 0.13
CA ARG A 157 -32.88 -9.54 -0.87
C ARG A 157 -32.87 -10.55 -2.02
N LEU A 158 -31.69 -10.91 -2.54
CA LEU A 158 -31.53 -11.99 -3.52
C LEU A 158 -32.01 -13.34 -2.98
N ALA A 159 -31.72 -13.65 -1.71
CA ALA A 159 -32.20 -14.86 -1.07
C ALA A 159 -33.73 -14.91 -0.97
N ARG A 160 -34.36 -13.76 -0.62
CA ARG A 160 -35.83 -13.63 -0.63
C ARG A 160 -36.41 -13.83 -2.03
N LEU A 161 -35.76 -13.27 -3.05
CA LEU A 161 -36.14 -13.52 -4.44
C LEU A 161 -36.01 -15.01 -4.81
N ALA A 162 -35.04 -15.74 -4.27
CA ALA A 162 -34.89 -17.19 -4.46
C ALA A 162 -35.89 -18.04 -3.65
N GLY A 163 -36.72 -17.41 -2.80
CA GLY A 163 -37.76 -18.05 -2.00
C GLY A 163 -37.39 -18.33 -0.54
N ALA A 164 -36.28 -17.79 -0.04
CA ALA A 164 -35.91 -17.92 1.37
C ALA A 164 -36.63 -16.88 2.25
N GLU A 165 -36.85 -17.22 3.52
CA GLU A 165 -37.31 -16.24 4.52
C GLU A 165 -36.13 -15.39 5.01
N ALA A 166 -35.97 -14.21 4.41
CA ALA A 166 -34.93 -13.26 4.77
C ALA A 166 -35.52 -11.86 4.99
N ALA A 167 -35.16 -11.24 6.12
CA ALA A 167 -35.45 -9.84 6.37
C ALA A 167 -34.61 -8.98 5.43
N VAL A 168 -35.27 -8.07 4.72
CA VAL A 168 -34.65 -7.13 3.78
C VAL A 168 -34.70 -5.74 4.41
N ALA A 169 -33.57 -5.04 4.41
CA ALA A 169 -33.45 -3.65 4.85
C ALA A 169 -33.15 -2.79 3.62
N GLU A 170 -33.70 -1.58 3.54
CA GLU A 170 -33.42 -0.66 2.43
C GLU A 170 -31.95 -0.20 2.41
N PRO A 171 -31.42 0.22 1.24
CA PRO A 171 -30.06 0.74 1.13
C PRO A 171 -29.83 1.92 2.09
N VAL A 172 -28.69 1.90 2.78
CA VAL A 172 -28.31 2.93 3.75
C VAL A 172 -27.11 3.72 3.22
N GLY A 173 -27.24 5.04 3.28
CA GLY A 173 -26.17 5.97 2.90
C GLY A 173 -24.89 5.76 3.69
N VAL A 174 -23.77 5.55 3.00
CA VAL A 174 -22.44 5.57 3.63
C VAL A 174 -21.87 6.99 3.50
N PRO A 175 -21.51 7.68 4.60
CA PRO A 175 -20.97 9.04 4.56
C PRO A 175 -19.78 9.18 3.60
N LYS A 176 -19.50 10.40 3.13
CA LYS A 176 -18.32 10.67 2.27
C LYS A 176 -17.00 10.56 3.04
N ALA A 177 -17.01 10.93 4.32
CA ALA A 177 -15.91 10.77 5.24
C ALA A 177 -16.43 10.37 6.62
N GLY A 178 -15.59 9.70 7.41
CA GLY A 178 -15.99 9.22 8.73
C GLY A 178 -14.90 8.43 9.42
N TYR A 179 -15.10 8.16 10.70
CA TYR A 179 -14.24 7.26 11.47
C TYR A 179 -14.58 5.81 11.15
N TYR A 180 -13.57 4.95 11.17
CA TYR A 180 -13.73 3.52 10.95
C TYR A 180 -13.09 2.71 12.08
N GLN A 181 -13.77 1.62 12.47
CA GLN A 181 -13.24 0.62 13.38
C GLN A 181 -13.52 -0.78 12.88
N GLN A 182 -12.49 -1.62 12.88
CA GLN A 182 -12.59 -3.03 12.54
C GLN A 182 -13.66 -3.73 13.40
N GLY A 183 -14.49 -4.55 12.75
CA GLY A 183 -15.58 -5.30 13.39
C GLY A 183 -16.82 -4.48 13.75
N VAL A 184 -16.74 -3.14 13.79
CA VAL A 184 -17.87 -2.24 14.07
C VAL A 184 -18.34 -1.50 12.81
N GLY A 185 -17.41 -1.06 11.96
CA GLY A 185 -17.70 -0.28 10.76
C GLY A 185 -17.55 1.23 10.98
N VAL A 186 -18.49 2.01 10.43
CA VAL A 186 -18.47 3.48 10.51
C VAL A 186 -18.87 3.91 11.92
N LEU A 187 -18.12 4.86 12.49
CA LEU A 187 -18.36 5.42 13.81
C LEU A 187 -18.66 6.92 13.74
N GLU A 188 -19.48 7.40 14.67
CA GLU A 188 -19.67 8.85 14.89
C GLU A 188 -18.44 9.49 15.55
N LYS A 189 -17.79 8.76 16.47
CA LYS A 189 -16.61 9.24 17.23
C LYS A 189 -15.59 8.10 17.38
N PRO A 190 -14.29 8.41 17.34
CA PRO A 190 -13.25 7.42 17.55
C PRO A 190 -13.07 7.13 19.04
N ASP A 191 -12.68 5.90 19.36
CA ASP A 191 -12.22 5.57 20.71
C ASP A 191 -10.76 5.99 20.89
N VAL A 192 -10.55 7.03 21.68
CA VAL A 192 -9.23 7.56 22.09
C VAL A 192 -9.03 7.45 23.61
N SER A 193 -9.66 6.47 24.25
CA SER A 193 -9.70 6.31 25.71
C SER A 193 -8.34 6.10 26.39
N LYS A 194 -7.30 5.69 25.65
CA LYS A 194 -5.93 5.59 26.18
C LYS A 194 -5.30 6.97 26.36
N VAL A 195 -5.52 7.56 27.53
CA VAL A 195 -4.91 8.83 27.94
C VAL A 195 -3.37 8.77 27.83
N GLY A 196 -2.78 9.67 27.06
CA GLY A 196 -1.32 9.87 26.97
C GLY A 196 -0.59 9.16 25.82
N ALA A 197 -1.26 8.23 25.11
CA ALA A 197 -0.68 7.59 23.93
C ALA A 197 -0.77 8.50 22.68
N PRO A 198 0.30 8.65 21.87
CA PRO A 198 0.28 9.45 20.65
C PRO A 198 -0.82 9.02 19.68
N VAL A 199 -1.64 9.97 19.24
CA VAL A 199 -2.73 9.72 18.29
C VAL A 199 -2.20 9.79 16.85
N ILE A 200 -2.52 8.77 16.05
CA ILE A 200 -2.08 8.61 14.67
C ILE A 200 -3.30 8.43 13.74
N PRO A 201 -3.87 9.49 13.17
CA PRO A 201 -4.91 9.38 12.17
C PRO A 201 -4.40 8.63 10.92
N ILE A 202 -5.19 7.69 10.41
CA ILE A 202 -4.90 6.93 9.19
C ILE A 202 -5.95 7.30 8.14
N LEU A 203 -5.59 8.13 7.17
CA LEU A 203 -6.46 8.54 6.08
C LEU A 203 -6.43 7.49 4.96
N PHE A 204 -7.58 6.93 4.59
CA PHE A 204 -7.69 5.95 3.50
C PHE A 204 -8.93 6.20 2.65
N TYR A 205 -9.00 5.60 1.45
CA TYR A 205 -10.13 5.84 0.56
C TYR A 205 -11.41 5.15 1.04
N ARG A 206 -12.53 5.87 0.98
CA ARG A 206 -13.89 5.34 1.15
C ARG A 206 -14.15 4.15 0.22
N SER A 207 -13.61 4.16 -1.01
CA SER A 207 -13.76 3.05 -1.95
C SER A 207 -13.21 1.73 -1.42
N MET A 208 -12.15 1.74 -0.60
CA MET A 208 -11.65 0.53 0.06
C MET A 208 -12.67 -0.02 1.06
N LEU A 209 -13.30 0.85 1.84
CA LEU A 209 -14.37 0.46 2.78
C LEU A 209 -15.58 -0.12 2.02
N LEU A 210 -16.00 0.53 0.92
CA LEU A 210 -17.12 0.06 0.13
C LEU A 210 -16.87 -1.31 -0.52
N ALA A 211 -15.62 -1.57 -0.92
CA ALA A 211 -15.18 -2.82 -1.53
C ALA A 211 -14.82 -3.92 -0.52
N ALA A 212 -14.96 -3.66 0.80
CA ALA A 212 -14.46 -4.53 1.86
C ALA A 212 -12.96 -4.88 1.73
N ASP A 213 -12.15 -3.97 1.17
CA ASP A 213 -10.71 -4.14 0.89
C ASP A 213 -9.85 -3.38 1.90
N VAL A 214 -10.25 -3.44 3.18
CA VAL A 214 -9.65 -2.67 4.30
C VAL A 214 -8.65 -3.47 5.14
N ALA A 215 -8.42 -4.74 4.83
CA ALA A 215 -7.50 -5.60 5.58
C ALA A 215 -6.09 -4.99 5.79
N PRO A 216 -5.48 -4.27 4.81
CA PRO A 216 -4.19 -3.60 5.04
C PRO A 216 -4.26 -2.50 6.11
N ILE A 217 -5.38 -1.78 6.19
CA ILE A 217 -5.60 -0.72 7.17
C ILE A 217 -5.77 -1.34 8.56
N ASP A 218 -6.54 -2.42 8.68
CA ASP A 218 -6.71 -3.17 9.93
C ASP A 218 -5.36 -3.68 10.46
N ALA A 219 -4.57 -4.32 9.59
CA ALA A 219 -3.25 -4.82 9.97
C ALA A 219 -2.28 -3.70 10.40
N LEU A 220 -2.34 -2.54 9.74
CA LEU A 220 -1.57 -1.36 10.13
C LEU A 220 -2.02 -0.79 11.48
N VAL A 221 -3.34 -0.75 11.75
CA VAL A 221 -3.90 -0.36 13.05
C VAL A 221 -3.34 -1.24 14.16
N ASP A 222 -3.37 -2.55 13.98
CA ASP A 222 -2.87 -3.50 14.99
C ASP A 222 -1.35 -3.35 15.20
N ALA A 223 -0.60 -3.18 14.11
CA ALA A 223 0.84 -2.94 14.19
C ALA A 223 1.17 -1.63 14.93
N LEU A 224 0.49 -0.52 14.64
CA LEU A 224 0.68 0.74 15.36
C LEU A 224 0.27 0.63 16.84
N ARG A 225 -0.82 -0.08 17.16
CA ARG A 225 -1.22 -0.36 18.54
C ARG A 225 -0.16 -1.15 19.31
N SER A 226 0.47 -2.14 18.66
CA SER A 226 1.57 -2.92 19.26
C SER A 226 2.80 -2.06 19.58
N GLN A 227 2.99 -0.94 18.88
CA GLN A 227 4.04 0.05 19.15
C GLN A 227 3.64 1.07 20.24
N GLY A 228 2.49 0.89 20.91
CA GLY A 228 2.00 1.80 21.95
C GLY A 228 1.38 3.09 21.41
N LEU A 229 1.02 3.14 20.13
CA LEU A 229 0.36 4.29 19.49
C LEU A 229 -1.16 4.09 19.49
N THR A 230 -1.90 5.19 19.33
CA THR A 230 -3.37 5.21 19.21
C THR A 230 -3.77 5.53 17.77
N PRO A 231 -3.86 4.54 16.88
CA PRO A 231 -4.29 4.77 15.50
C PRO A 231 -5.80 5.08 15.42
N VAL A 232 -6.15 6.02 14.55
CA VAL A 232 -7.54 6.43 14.29
C VAL A 232 -7.82 6.38 12.79
N PRO A 233 -8.39 5.29 12.27
CA PRO A 233 -8.74 5.20 10.85
C PRO A 233 -9.86 6.16 10.47
N ILE A 234 -9.62 6.93 9.41
CA ILE A 234 -10.57 7.89 8.84
C ILE A 234 -10.65 7.61 7.34
N PHE A 235 -11.84 7.24 6.85
CA PHE A 235 -12.05 7.11 5.42
C PHE A 235 -12.47 8.45 4.82
N VAL A 236 -12.09 8.71 3.57
CA VAL A 236 -12.48 9.89 2.80
C VAL A 236 -12.78 9.50 1.35
N SER A 237 -13.77 10.13 0.71
CA SER A 237 -13.99 9.93 -0.73
C SER A 237 -12.88 10.55 -1.56
N SER A 238 -12.44 11.75 -1.19
CA SER A 238 -11.33 12.46 -1.82
C SER A 238 -10.91 13.61 -0.91
N LEU A 239 -9.61 13.93 -0.86
CA LEU A 239 -9.13 15.14 -0.18
C LEU A 239 -9.45 16.43 -0.95
N LYS A 240 -9.98 16.31 -2.18
CA LYS A 240 -10.48 17.43 -3.00
C LYS A 240 -11.99 17.68 -2.82
N ASP A 241 -12.70 16.77 -2.15
CA ASP A 241 -14.12 16.95 -1.86
C ASP A 241 -14.27 17.82 -0.60
N PRO A 242 -14.97 18.98 -0.65
CA PRO A 242 -15.02 19.92 0.47
C PRO A 242 -15.55 19.29 1.76
N ALA A 243 -16.61 18.46 1.68
CA ALA A 243 -17.18 17.83 2.87
C ALA A 243 -16.21 16.83 3.53
N SER A 244 -15.42 16.11 2.72
CA SER A 244 -14.38 15.22 3.22
C SER A 244 -13.22 15.99 3.85
N LEU A 245 -12.83 17.12 3.24
CA LEU A 245 -11.76 17.98 3.76
C LEU A 245 -12.18 18.61 5.10
N ASP A 246 -13.36 19.20 5.18
CA ASP A 246 -13.92 19.81 6.40
C ASP A 246 -13.98 18.80 7.56
N PHE A 247 -14.39 17.56 7.27
CA PHE A 247 -14.41 16.48 8.25
C PHE A 247 -13.01 16.18 8.79
N VAL A 248 -12.03 16.03 7.89
CA VAL A 248 -10.65 15.73 8.29
C VAL A 248 -10.06 16.89 9.08
N GLU A 249 -10.24 18.14 8.67
CA GLU A 249 -9.77 19.31 9.41
C GLU A 249 -10.33 19.35 10.84
N THR A 250 -11.64 19.13 10.96
CA THR A 250 -12.31 19.04 12.27
C THR A 250 -11.75 17.89 13.10
N ALA A 251 -11.54 16.72 12.49
CA ALA A 251 -10.98 15.56 13.17
C ALA A 251 -9.55 15.81 13.64
N LEU A 252 -8.67 16.37 12.81
CA LEU A 252 -7.29 16.67 13.17
C LEU A 252 -7.20 17.71 14.29
N ALA A 253 -8.03 18.76 14.25
CA ALA A 253 -8.12 19.77 15.30
C ALA A 253 -8.55 19.17 16.65
N ALA A 254 -9.50 18.22 16.63
CA ALA A 254 -9.97 17.53 17.84
C ALA A 254 -8.95 16.51 18.37
N LEU A 255 -8.33 15.73 17.48
CA LEU A 255 -7.44 14.63 17.82
C LEU A 255 -6.04 15.08 18.24
N LYS A 256 -5.57 16.25 17.77
CA LYS A 256 -4.23 16.78 18.01
C LYS A 256 -3.15 15.72 17.76
N PRO A 257 -3.03 15.23 16.52
CA PRO A 257 -2.19 14.09 16.19
C PRO A 257 -0.71 14.37 16.46
N SER A 258 0.09 13.32 16.65
CA SER A 258 1.56 13.44 16.67
C SER A 258 2.18 13.19 15.29
N ALA A 259 1.48 12.46 14.43
CA ALA A 259 1.76 12.26 13.02
C ALA A 259 0.48 11.79 12.31
N ILE A 260 0.45 11.89 10.98
CA ILE A 260 -0.65 11.41 10.13
C ILE A 260 -0.09 10.30 9.24
N VAL A 261 -0.88 9.25 9.00
CA VAL A 261 -0.60 8.25 7.97
C VAL A 261 -1.61 8.38 6.85
N THR A 262 -1.17 8.41 5.59
CA THR A 262 -2.01 8.50 4.40
C THR A 262 -1.83 7.27 3.54
N ALA A 263 -2.92 6.56 3.28
CA ALA A 263 -3.02 5.49 2.29
C ALA A 263 -3.70 5.95 0.99
N THR A 264 -3.89 7.27 0.82
CA THR A 264 -4.44 7.89 -0.40
C THR A 264 -3.35 8.14 -1.43
N ALA A 265 -3.59 7.80 -2.70
CA ALA A 265 -2.63 7.72 -3.80
C ALA A 265 -2.59 8.97 -4.70
N PHE A 266 -3.08 10.10 -4.22
CA PHE A 266 -3.07 11.35 -4.97
C PHE A 266 -2.68 12.50 -4.04
N ALA A 267 -2.16 13.57 -4.65
CA ALA A 267 -1.96 14.84 -3.96
C ALA A 267 -3.30 15.42 -3.48
N SER A 268 -3.24 16.17 -2.39
CA SER A 268 -4.38 16.90 -1.81
C SER A 268 -4.96 17.92 -2.81
N GLY A 269 -4.17 18.32 -3.81
CA GLY A 269 -4.61 19.15 -4.93
C GLY A 269 -4.44 20.64 -4.70
N ALA A 270 -3.61 21.05 -3.74
CA ALA A 270 -3.23 22.44 -3.58
C ALA A 270 -2.49 22.95 -4.81
N GLU A 271 -2.86 24.13 -5.30
CA GLU A 271 -2.06 24.83 -6.31
C GLU A 271 -0.70 25.23 -5.72
N PRO A 272 0.36 25.32 -6.54
CA PRO A 272 1.67 25.76 -6.07
C PRO A 272 1.57 27.08 -5.28
N GLY A 273 2.04 27.07 -4.03
CA GLY A 273 2.01 28.23 -3.14
C GLY A 273 0.77 28.31 -2.22
N THR A 274 -0.16 27.37 -2.30
CA THR A 274 -1.27 27.24 -1.34
C THR A 274 -0.90 26.22 -0.26
N GLU A 275 -1.12 26.56 1.01
CA GLU A 275 -0.93 25.60 2.10
C GLU A 275 -1.91 24.42 1.94
N THR A 276 -1.37 23.22 1.99
CA THR A 276 -2.14 21.98 2.02
C THR A 276 -2.75 21.76 3.41
N LEU A 277 -3.69 20.81 3.50
CA LEU A 277 -4.16 20.28 4.79
C LEU A 277 -2.99 19.86 5.70
N PHE A 278 -1.94 19.29 5.11
CA PHE A 278 -0.81 18.74 5.81
C PHE A 278 0.12 19.83 6.34
N ASP A 279 0.33 20.91 5.58
CA ASP A 279 1.11 22.07 6.02
C ASP A 279 0.49 22.71 7.26
N ARG A 280 -0.84 22.92 7.23
CA ARG A 280 -1.60 23.47 8.37
C ARG A 280 -1.55 22.58 9.62
N SER A 281 -1.41 21.26 9.44
CA SER A 281 -1.36 20.32 10.56
C SER A 281 -0.07 20.40 11.37
N GLY A 282 1.04 20.83 10.75
CA GLY A 282 2.33 20.99 11.40
C GLY A 282 2.96 19.70 11.95
N VAL A 283 2.49 18.52 11.52
CA VAL A 283 2.98 17.21 11.95
C VAL A 283 3.51 16.38 10.79
N PRO A 284 4.42 15.41 11.02
CA PRO A 284 4.88 14.52 9.96
C PRO A 284 3.73 13.74 9.35
N VAL A 285 3.72 13.69 8.01
CA VAL A 285 2.73 12.93 7.24
C VAL A 285 3.43 11.80 6.52
N PHE A 286 3.03 10.57 6.81
CA PHE A 286 3.62 9.35 6.26
C PHE A 286 2.73 8.76 5.16
N GLN A 287 3.28 8.60 3.97
CA GLN A 287 2.60 7.93 2.86
C GLN A 287 2.85 6.41 2.91
N VAL A 288 1.79 5.63 3.06
CA VAL A 288 1.82 4.16 2.89
C VAL A 288 1.20 3.76 1.56
N ILE A 289 1.70 2.67 0.98
CA ILE A 289 1.27 2.20 -0.35
C ILE A 289 0.38 0.97 -0.19
N VAL A 290 -0.87 1.09 -0.62
CA VAL A 290 -1.79 -0.02 -0.87
C VAL A 290 -1.71 -0.30 -2.36
N ALA A 291 -0.77 -1.15 -2.78
CA ALA A 291 -0.37 -1.27 -4.17
C ALA A 291 -1.44 -1.99 -5.02
N THR A 292 -1.69 -1.48 -6.22
CA THR A 292 -2.49 -2.20 -7.22
C THR A 292 -1.68 -3.27 -7.95
N THR A 293 -0.35 -3.17 -7.88
CA THR A 293 0.60 -4.18 -8.36
C THR A 293 0.38 -5.53 -7.68
N ARG A 294 0.45 -6.62 -8.45
CA ARG A 294 0.38 -7.99 -7.92
C ARG A 294 1.61 -8.33 -7.08
N ARG A 295 1.43 -9.14 -6.03
CA ARG A 295 2.51 -9.51 -5.11
C ARG A 295 3.66 -10.23 -5.81
N GLU A 296 3.38 -11.13 -6.75
CA GLU A 296 4.39 -11.90 -7.49
C GLU A 296 5.18 -11.01 -8.45
N VAL A 297 4.49 -10.06 -9.10
CA VAL A 297 5.12 -9.07 -10.00
C VAL A 297 6.07 -8.18 -9.22
N TRP A 298 5.67 -7.72 -8.03
CA TRP A 298 6.53 -6.89 -7.18
C TRP A 298 7.79 -7.64 -6.73
N GLU A 299 7.69 -8.94 -6.42
CA GLU A 299 8.83 -9.75 -5.98
C GLU A 299 9.88 -9.96 -7.06
N GLN A 300 9.42 -10.23 -8.27
CA GLN A 300 10.29 -10.60 -9.39
C GLN A 300 10.83 -9.38 -10.13
N ASN A 301 10.21 -8.22 -9.94
CA ASN A 301 10.60 -6.99 -10.61
C ASN A 301 11.60 -6.19 -9.76
N GLN A 302 12.82 -6.02 -10.29
CA GLN A 302 13.85 -5.20 -9.64
C GLN A 302 13.45 -3.73 -9.43
N ARG A 303 12.50 -3.21 -10.23
CA ARG A 303 11.95 -1.85 -10.04
C ARG A 303 10.87 -1.78 -8.95
N GLY A 304 10.44 -2.92 -8.41
CA GLY A 304 9.37 -3.02 -7.44
C GLY A 304 8.01 -2.71 -8.04
N LEU A 305 7.45 -1.54 -7.72
CA LEU A 305 6.09 -1.16 -8.09
C LEU A 305 5.94 -0.89 -9.60
N ALA A 306 4.73 -1.11 -10.13
CA ALA A 306 4.39 -0.73 -11.49
C ALA A 306 4.43 0.80 -11.68
N PRO A 307 4.68 1.31 -12.91
CA PRO A 307 4.78 2.75 -13.16
C PRO A 307 3.57 3.58 -12.69
N ALA A 308 2.35 3.02 -12.79
CA ALA A 308 1.14 3.67 -12.31
C ALA A 308 1.14 3.83 -10.77
N ASP A 309 1.52 2.78 -10.04
CA ASP A 309 1.62 2.82 -8.58
C ASP A 309 2.73 3.79 -8.12
N LEU A 310 3.86 3.86 -8.84
CA LEU A 310 4.92 4.83 -8.54
C LEU A 310 4.43 6.27 -8.71
N ALA A 311 3.75 6.57 -9.81
CA ALA A 311 3.21 7.91 -10.05
C ALA A 311 2.20 8.30 -8.97
N MET A 312 1.25 7.41 -8.67
CA MET A 312 0.16 7.66 -7.73
C MET A 312 0.63 7.68 -6.27
N HIS A 313 1.40 6.68 -5.83
CA HIS A 313 1.71 6.52 -4.42
C HIS A 313 3.05 7.11 -3.98
N VAL A 314 3.91 7.51 -4.91
CA VAL A 314 5.23 8.10 -4.59
C VAL A 314 5.30 9.54 -5.09
N VAL A 315 5.31 9.74 -6.42
CA VAL A 315 5.60 11.04 -7.04
C VAL A 315 4.58 12.12 -6.63
N LEU A 316 3.27 11.84 -6.76
CA LEU A 316 2.25 12.83 -6.43
C LEU A 316 2.19 13.16 -4.93
N PRO A 317 2.27 12.19 -4.00
CA PRO A 317 2.38 12.46 -2.57
C PRO A 317 3.64 13.20 -2.14
N GLU A 318 4.76 13.03 -2.84
CA GLU A 318 6.00 13.79 -2.57
C GLU A 318 5.82 15.29 -2.83
N LEU A 319 4.96 15.67 -3.80
CA LEU A 319 4.61 17.08 -4.04
C LEU A 319 3.85 17.71 -2.86
N ASP A 320 3.15 16.90 -2.05
CA ASP A 320 2.50 17.33 -0.80
C ASP A 320 3.47 17.28 0.40
N GLY A 321 4.77 17.00 0.19
CA GLY A 321 5.75 16.88 1.27
C GLY A 321 5.60 15.63 2.14
N ARG A 322 4.82 14.62 1.70
CA ARG A 322 4.60 13.40 2.48
C ARG A 322 5.86 12.52 2.49
N ILE A 323 6.18 11.99 3.66
CA ILE A 323 7.32 11.08 3.87
C ILE A 323 6.91 9.68 3.43
N LEU A 324 7.53 9.15 2.38
CA LEU A 324 7.29 7.78 1.95
C LEU A 324 7.68 6.78 3.06
N ALA A 325 6.69 6.06 3.59
CA ALA A 325 6.88 5.06 4.64
C ALA A 325 7.17 3.67 4.07
N GLY A 326 6.53 3.31 2.95
CA GLY A 326 6.70 2.01 2.27
C GLY A 326 5.37 1.39 1.84
N ALA A 327 5.44 0.27 1.12
CA ALA A 327 4.27 -0.52 0.75
C ALA A 327 3.82 -1.43 1.88
N ILE A 328 2.51 -1.47 2.14
CA ILE A 328 1.90 -2.26 3.22
C ILE A 328 1.01 -3.38 2.70
N SER A 329 0.68 -3.37 1.40
CA SER A 329 -0.09 -4.44 0.77
C SER A 329 0.11 -4.47 -0.73
N PHE A 330 -0.20 -5.63 -1.30
CA PHE A 330 -0.19 -5.88 -2.74
C PHE A 330 -1.49 -6.58 -3.15
N LYS A 331 -1.88 -6.46 -4.42
CA LYS A 331 -2.98 -7.28 -4.95
C LYS A 331 -2.55 -8.73 -4.98
N GLY A 332 -3.37 -9.60 -4.40
CA GLY A 332 -3.16 -11.04 -4.41
C GLY A 332 -4.46 -11.77 -4.68
N GLU A 333 -4.34 -12.97 -5.25
CA GLU A 333 -5.45 -13.91 -5.37
C GLU A 333 -5.82 -14.43 -3.98
N ILE A 334 -7.12 -14.46 -3.70
CA ILE A 334 -7.65 -15.28 -2.61
C ILE A 334 -7.84 -16.69 -3.16
N GLU A 335 -7.58 -17.71 -2.34
CA GLU A 335 -7.94 -19.09 -2.67
C GLU A 335 -9.41 -19.16 -3.13
N THR A 336 -9.65 -19.93 -4.21
CA THR A 336 -11.00 -20.08 -4.77
C THR A 336 -11.92 -20.60 -3.69
N ASP A 337 -12.97 -19.83 -3.39
CA ASP A 337 -13.98 -20.32 -2.46
C ASP A 337 -14.80 -21.41 -3.15
N PRO A 338 -14.77 -22.67 -2.69
CA PRO A 338 -15.48 -23.76 -3.35
C PRO A 338 -17.00 -23.58 -3.31
N ALA A 339 -17.52 -22.88 -2.30
CA ALA A 339 -18.94 -22.63 -2.14
C ALA A 339 -19.44 -21.50 -3.05
N LEU A 340 -18.60 -20.56 -3.46
CA LEU A 340 -18.94 -19.48 -4.40
C LEU A 340 -18.42 -19.72 -5.83
N ALA A 341 -17.51 -20.67 -5.99
CA ALA A 341 -16.74 -20.95 -7.21
C ALA A 341 -16.09 -19.70 -7.83
N PHE A 342 -15.64 -18.78 -6.97
CA PHE A 342 -15.10 -17.48 -7.35
C PHE A 342 -13.74 -17.25 -6.73
N ARG A 343 -12.86 -16.67 -7.55
CA ARG A 343 -11.52 -16.25 -7.16
C ARG A 343 -11.48 -14.73 -7.07
N ALA A 344 -11.46 -14.21 -5.86
CA ALA A 344 -11.39 -12.77 -5.62
C ALA A 344 -9.94 -12.28 -5.71
N PHE A 345 -9.77 -11.05 -6.19
CA PHE A 345 -8.53 -10.28 -6.02
C PHE A 345 -8.77 -9.20 -4.97
N ALA A 346 -7.92 -9.15 -3.95
CA ALA A 346 -7.98 -8.09 -2.95
C ALA A 346 -6.58 -7.74 -2.46
N ASN A 347 -6.46 -6.59 -1.82
CA ASN A 347 -5.22 -6.16 -1.21
C ASN A 347 -4.90 -7.04 0.01
N ARG A 348 -3.77 -7.73 -0.06
CA ARG A 348 -3.27 -8.59 1.02
C ARG A 348 -2.24 -7.82 1.83
N PRO A 349 -2.44 -7.68 3.16
CA PRO A 349 -1.45 -7.06 4.03
C PRO A 349 -0.11 -7.80 3.93
N GLU A 350 0.99 -7.07 3.87
CA GLU A 350 2.34 -7.61 3.89
C GLU A 350 2.97 -7.36 5.27
N ALA A 351 3.04 -8.42 6.08
CA ALA A 351 3.21 -8.31 7.52
C ALA A 351 4.57 -7.72 7.94
N ASP A 352 5.66 -8.12 7.28
CA ASP A 352 7.00 -7.60 7.56
C ASP A 352 7.10 -6.10 7.22
N ARG A 353 6.48 -5.67 6.11
CA ARG A 353 6.46 -4.27 5.69
C ARG A 353 5.59 -3.41 6.60
N ILE A 354 4.44 -3.91 7.01
CA ILE A 354 3.58 -3.22 7.98
C ILE A 354 4.33 -3.03 9.31
N ALA A 355 5.01 -4.07 9.81
CA ALA A 355 5.82 -3.98 11.02
C ALA A 355 6.95 -2.94 10.87
N GLN A 356 7.64 -2.92 9.73
CA GLN A 356 8.65 -1.92 9.41
C GLN A 356 8.09 -0.50 9.44
N VAL A 357 6.95 -0.26 8.79
CA VAL A 357 6.27 1.05 8.75
C VAL A 357 5.87 1.49 10.16
N ALA A 358 5.22 0.62 10.93
CA ALA A 358 4.80 0.94 12.29
C ALA A 358 6.00 1.28 13.19
N LYS A 359 7.09 0.51 13.12
CA LYS A 359 8.34 0.77 13.85
C LYS A 359 8.98 2.10 13.45
N ARG A 360 8.97 2.43 12.16
CA ARG A 360 9.50 3.71 11.64
C ARG A 360 8.72 4.90 12.18
N ILE A 361 7.39 4.82 12.15
CA ILE A 361 6.50 5.87 12.71
C ILE A 361 6.74 6.02 14.20
N ALA A 362 6.74 4.91 14.97
CA ALA A 362 7.01 4.94 16.40
C ALA A 362 8.38 5.56 16.75
N THR A 363 9.40 5.28 15.92
CA THR A 363 10.74 5.86 16.08
C THR A 363 10.74 7.38 15.84
N PHE A 364 9.99 7.86 14.86
CA PHE A 364 9.80 9.30 14.62
C PHE A 364 9.10 9.99 15.79
N ILE A 365 8.04 9.38 16.32
CA ILE A 365 7.33 9.91 17.50
C ILE A 365 8.24 9.92 18.73
N ARG A 366 9.06 8.87 18.91
CA ARG A 366 10.07 8.86 19.97
C ARG A 366 11.05 10.02 19.80
N LEU A 367 11.58 10.24 18.59
CA LEU A 367 12.48 11.36 18.30
C LEU A 367 11.85 12.72 18.65
N GLN A 368 10.58 12.94 18.32
CA GLN A 368 9.86 14.17 18.68
C GLN A 368 9.79 14.39 20.20
N LYS A 369 9.57 13.32 20.96
CA LYS A 369 9.42 13.36 22.42
C LYS A 369 10.75 13.40 23.19
N THR A 370 11.83 12.88 22.62
CA THR A 370 13.15 12.88 23.26
C THR A 370 13.66 14.32 23.38
N GLU A 371 14.14 14.69 24.57
CA GLU A 371 14.76 15.99 24.81
C GLU A 371 15.98 16.20 23.92
N ARG A 372 16.22 17.44 23.47
CA ARG A 372 17.31 17.72 22.51
C ARG A 372 18.68 17.26 23.00
N SER A 373 18.94 17.39 24.30
CA SER A 373 20.18 16.96 24.95
C SER A 373 20.39 15.44 24.94
N GLU A 374 19.33 14.66 24.79
CA GLU A 374 19.38 13.19 24.76
C GLU A 374 19.32 12.62 23.33
N ARG A 375 19.05 13.47 22.33
CA ARG A 375 18.99 13.05 20.93
C ARG A 375 20.38 12.74 20.41
N LYS A 376 20.58 11.48 20.01
CA LYS A 376 21.79 11.01 19.33
C LYS A 376 21.61 11.15 17.82
N LEU A 377 22.41 12.01 17.20
CA LEU A 377 22.41 12.27 15.76
C LEU A 377 23.64 11.64 15.10
N ALA A 378 23.46 11.06 13.92
CA ALA A 378 24.56 10.56 13.09
C ALA A 378 24.62 11.41 11.81
N ILE A 379 25.79 11.96 11.50
CA ILE A 379 26.05 12.72 10.28
C ILE A 379 26.93 11.85 9.39
N PHE A 380 26.39 11.46 8.23
CA PHE A 380 27.13 10.65 7.25
C PHE A 380 27.73 11.56 6.19
N ILE A 381 29.04 11.47 6.01
CA ILE A 381 29.79 12.22 5.00
C ILE A 381 30.20 11.22 3.91
N PRO A 382 29.85 11.46 2.63
CA PRO A 382 30.25 10.57 1.55
C PRO A 382 31.77 10.60 1.38
N ASP A 383 32.39 9.44 1.23
CA ASP A 383 33.82 9.33 0.96
C ASP A 383 34.06 8.46 -0.26
N TYR A 384 35.04 8.87 -1.08
CA TYR A 384 35.43 8.18 -2.31
C TYR A 384 36.92 7.84 -2.21
N PRO A 385 37.29 6.75 -1.53
CA PRO A 385 38.69 6.40 -1.26
C PRO A 385 39.54 6.25 -2.53
N SER A 386 38.91 5.85 -3.63
CA SER A 386 39.56 5.69 -4.94
C SER A 386 39.81 7.02 -5.68
N ALA A 387 39.35 8.15 -5.14
CA ALA A 387 39.50 9.48 -5.73
C ALA A 387 40.03 10.48 -4.67
N PRO A 388 41.36 10.67 -4.58
CA PRO A 388 41.97 11.57 -3.60
C PRO A 388 41.36 12.98 -3.63
N GLY A 389 41.11 13.54 -2.44
CA GLY A 389 40.50 14.87 -2.29
C GLY A 389 38.98 14.93 -2.45
N ARG A 390 38.29 13.78 -2.56
CA ARG A 390 36.81 13.69 -2.63
C ARG A 390 36.13 13.27 -1.33
N THR A 391 36.84 13.23 -0.21
CA THR A 391 36.23 13.04 1.11
C THR A 391 35.28 14.20 1.40
N GLY A 392 34.02 13.89 1.66
CA GLY A 392 32.95 14.87 1.80
C GLY A 392 32.58 15.58 0.51
N TYR A 393 32.80 14.98 -0.67
CA TYR A 393 32.39 15.61 -1.92
C TYR A 393 30.86 15.56 -2.09
N ALA A 394 30.22 16.74 -2.07
CA ALA A 394 28.84 16.94 -2.46
C ALA A 394 28.74 18.11 -3.45
N VAL A 395 28.01 17.92 -4.55
CA VAL A 395 27.95 18.91 -5.64
C VAL A 395 27.38 20.24 -5.14
N GLY A 396 28.16 21.31 -5.25
CA GLY A 396 27.73 22.67 -4.89
C GLY A 396 27.72 22.98 -3.39
N LEU A 397 28.25 22.09 -2.53
CA LEU A 397 28.27 22.27 -1.08
C LEU A 397 29.68 22.08 -0.50
N ASP A 398 30.14 23.03 0.32
CA ASP A 398 31.32 22.86 1.16
C ASP A 398 30.91 22.02 2.39
N VAL A 399 31.02 20.70 2.28
CA VAL A 399 30.53 19.76 3.31
C VAL A 399 31.25 19.96 4.64
N PRO A 400 32.59 19.99 4.73
CA PRO A 400 33.25 20.19 6.02
C PRO A 400 32.83 21.50 6.72
N SER A 401 32.77 22.62 5.99
CA SER A 401 32.32 23.89 6.57
C SER A 401 30.86 23.85 6.98
N SER A 402 30.00 23.20 6.19
CA SER A 402 28.57 23.05 6.49
C SER A 402 28.33 22.17 7.73
N VAL A 403 29.12 21.11 7.91
CA VAL A 403 29.05 20.25 9.10
C VAL A 403 29.47 21.03 10.35
N LEU A 404 30.53 21.84 10.27
CA LEU A 404 30.93 22.68 11.41
C LEU A 404 29.84 23.69 11.79
N ALA A 405 29.24 24.36 10.81
CA ALA A 405 28.10 25.26 11.05
C ALA A 405 26.93 24.51 11.72
N LEU A 406 26.56 23.34 11.19
CA LEU A 406 25.52 22.49 11.77
C LEU A 406 25.82 22.08 13.22
N LEU A 407 27.06 21.72 13.54
CA LEU A 407 27.47 21.34 14.90
C LEU A 407 27.35 22.52 15.88
N HIS A 408 27.71 23.72 15.44
CA HIS A 408 27.51 24.93 16.24
C HIS A 408 26.02 25.24 16.46
N ASP A 409 25.21 25.21 15.40
CA ASP A 409 23.75 25.41 15.49
C ASP A 409 23.10 24.39 16.43
N LEU A 410 23.46 23.10 16.32
CA LEU A 410 22.96 22.04 17.20
C LEU A 410 23.32 22.31 18.66
N LYS A 411 24.57 22.71 18.94
CA LYS A 411 25.01 23.05 20.29
C LYS A 411 24.21 24.22 20.87
N GLU A 412 24.02 25.29 20.09
CA GLU A 412 23.23 26.46 20.48
C GLU A 412 21.76 26.12 20.75
N GLN A 413 21.21 25.16 19.99
CA GLN A 413 19.84 24.67 20.18
C GLN A 413 19.67 23.67 21.35
N GLY A 414 20.75 23.37 22.09
CA GLY A 414 20.73 22.53 23.29
C GLY A 414 20.95 21.03 23.05
N TYR A 415 21.46 20.64 21.88
CA TYR A 415 21.93 19.27 21.67
C TYR A 415 23.27 19.05 22.37
N ALA A 416 23.52 17.81 22.81
CA ALA A 416 24.80 17.42 23.39
C ALA A 416 25.87 17.32 22.28
N VAL A 417 26.62 18.41 22.09
CA VAL A 417 27.73 18.50 21.12
C VAL A 417 28.99 19.01 21.81
N GLU A 418 30.01 18.16 21.85
CA GLU A 418 31.31 18.43 22.46
C GLU A 418 32.43 18.28 21.42
N GLY A 419 33.61 18.84 21.70
CA GLY A 419 34.80 18.63 20.86
C GLY A 419 34.70 19.12 19.41
N ILE A 420 33.90 20.15 19.12
CA ILE A 420 33.75 20.68 17.75
C ILE A 420 35.13 21.10 17.19
N PRO A 421 35.58 20.54 16.04
CA PRO A 421 36.85 20.90 15.42
C PRO A 421 36.92 22.38 15.05
N GLN A 422 38.10 22.98 15.15
CA GLN A 422 38.29 24.42 14.91
C GLN A 422 38.36 24.81 13.43
N SER A 423 38.48 23.83 12.53
CA SER A 423 38.58 24.08 11.10
C SER A 423 38.05 22.91 10.26
N PRO A 424 37.63 23.17 9.01
CA PRO A 424 37.29 22.12 8.04
C PRO A 424 38.33 21.01 7.94
N ARG A 425 39.61 21.39 7.93
CA ARG A 425 40.71 20.43 7.87
C ARG A 425 40.80 19.60 9.15
N GLY A 426 40.65 20.22 10.31
CA GLY A 426 40.64 19.51 11.60
C GLY A 426 39.47 18.52 11.73
N LEU A 427 38.31 18.82 11.12
CA LEU A 427 37.20 17.85 11.04
C LEU A 427 37.59 16.64 10.20
N LEU A 428 38.16 16.84 9.01
CA LEU A 428 38.59 15.75 8.15
C LEU A 428 39.70 14.90 8.81
N ASP A 429 40.69 15.55 9.42
CA ASP A 429 41.76 14.86 10.14
C ASP A 429 41.20 14.01 11.29
N ALA A 430 40.14 14.46 11.99
CA ALA A 430 39.48 13.69 13.05
C ALA A 430 38.73 12.45 12.52
N LEU A 431 38.18 12.51 11.30
CA LEU A 431 37.50 11.38 10.67
C LEU A 431 38.48 10.30 10.20
N GLU A 432 39.70 10.67 9.79
CA GLU A 432 40.75 9.74 9.37
C GLU A 432 41.25 8.84 10.52
N VAL A 433 41.10 9.27 11.78
CA VAL A 433 41.65 8.59 12.96
C VAL A 433 40.84 7.37 13.41
N GLY A 434 39.69 7.07 12.79
CA GLY A 434 38.98 5.78 12.91
C GLY A 434 38.79 5.27 14.35
N VAL A 435 37.75 5.75 15.04
CA VAL A 435 37.52 5.41 16.44
C VAL A 435 36.77 4.07 16.56
N SER A 436 37.52 2.96 16.53
CA SER A 436 37.09 1.57 16.78
C SER A 436 36.07 0.93 15.80
N GLY A 437 36.38 -0.30 15.37
CA GLY A 437 35.52 -1.12 14.52
C GLY A 437 34.52 -1.97 15.32
N LEU A 438 33.53 -2.53 14.61
CA LEU A 438 32.58 -3.49 15.18
C LEU A 438 33.28 -4.83 15.45
N ARG A 439 33.09 -5.42 16.64
CA ARG A 439 33.66 -6.75 16.92
C ARG A 439 33.01 -7.80 16.05
N LEU A 440 33.76 -8.84 15.68
CA LEU A 440 33.26 -9.94 14.85
C LEU A 440 32.07 -10.65 15.52
N GLU A 441 32.11 -10.83 16.84
CA GLU A 441 31.00 -11.40 17.62
C GLU A 441 29.71 -10.58 17.50
N ASP A 442 29.82 -9.25 17.59
CA ASP A 442 28.70 -8.32 17.47
C ASP A 442 28.18 -8.30 16.01
N TYR A 443 29.08 -8.26 15.03
CA TYR A 443 28.73 -8.36 13.61
C TYR A 443 27.95 -9.65 13.30
N ALA A 444 28.44 -10.79 13.80
CA ALA A 444 27.78 -12.08 13.61
C ALA A 444 26.39 -12.09 14.26
N ALA A 445 26.26 -11.52 15.47
CA ALA A 445 24.97 -11.39 16.14
C ALA A 445 23.99 -10.53 15.34
N PHE A 446 24.40 -9.36 14.83
CA PHE A 446 23.55 -8.51 14.00
C PHE A 446 23.16 -9.17 12.67
N SER A 447 24.08 -9.92 12.07
CA SER A 447 23.84 -10.60 10.81
C SER A 447 22.69 -11.61 10.92
N VAL A 448 22.54 -12.29 12.07
CA VAL A 448 21.43 -13.25 12.28
C VAL A 448 20.05 -12.62 12.09
N GLU A 449 19.88 -11.33 12.41
CA GLU A 449 18.62 -10.60 12.24
C GLU A 449 18.31 -10.25 10.77
N MET A 450 19.30 -10.34 9.87
CA MET A 450 19.10 -10.04 8.45
C MET A 450 18.44 -11.21 7.71
N PRO A 451 17.60 -10.92 6.68
CA PRO A 451 17.06 -11.93 5.80
C PRO A 451 18.16 -12.82 5.22
N LYS A 452 17.95 -14.14 5.25
CA LYS A 452 18.94 -15.12 4.77
C LYS A 452 19.45 -14.80 3.36
N ALA A 453 18.56 -14.45 2.44
CA ALA A 453 18.95 -14.10 1.06
C ALA A 453 19.91 -12.89 0.99
N ALA A 454 19.77 -11.90 1.87
CA ALA A 454 20.67 -10.74 1.90
C ALA A 454 22.04 -11.14 2.48
N ARG A 455 22.07 -12.01 3.49
CA ARG A 455 23.32 -12.56 4.02
C ARG A 455 24.05 -13.42 3.00
N ASP A 456 23.35 -14.36 2.38
CA ASP A 456 23.90 -15.25 1.36
C ASP A 456 24.48 -14.43 0.19
N ALA A 457 23.80 -13.35 -0.22
CA ALA A 457 24.30 -12.44 -1.25
C ALA A 457 25.55 -11.66 -0.81
N LEU A 458 25.60 -11.22 0.45
CA LEU A 458 26.77 -10.54 1.02
C LEU A 458 27.97 -11.50 1.08
N GLU A 459 27.78 -12.71 1.60
CA GLU A 459 28.83 -13.73 1.71
C GLU A 459 29.31 -14.21 0.33
N ALA A 460 28.42 -14.35 -0.64
CA ALA A 460 28.79 -14.69 -2.01
C ALA A 460 29.63 -13.59 -2.70
N ALA A 461 29.35 -12.32 -2.39
CA ALA A 461 30.07 -11.18 -2.97
C ALA A 461 31.40 -10.90 -2.26
N TRP A 462 31.45 -11.08 -0.95
CA TRP A 462 32.54 -10.56 -0.10
C TRP A 462 33.25 -11.61 0.77
N GLY A 463 32.81 -12.88 0.75
CA GLY A 463 33.35 -13.95 1.59
C GLY A 463 32.71 -14.01 2.99
N THR A 464 33.16 -14.96 3.81
CA THR A 464 32.68 -15.08 5.20
C THR A 464 33.43 -14.11 6.10
N ALA A 465 32.79 -13.63 7.16
CA ALA A 465 33.41 -12.66 8.07
C ALA A 465 34.63 -13.20 8.86
N ASN A 466 34.99 -14.48 8.67
CA ASN A 466 36.14 -15.14 9.29
C ASN A 466 37.35 -15.24 8.36
N ASP A 467 37.21 -14.90 7.08
CA ASP A 467 38.34 -14.86 6.14
C ASP A 467 39.19 -13.61 6.45
N GLU A 468 40.52 -13.67 6.29
CA GLU A 468 41.46 -12.55 6.52
C GLU A 468 41.31 -11.41 5.47
N GLY A 469 40.08 -11.00 5.17
CA GLY A 469 39.77 -9.80 4.44
C GLY A 469 39.99 -8.60 5.35
N HIS A 470 40.95 -7.74 5.03
CA HIS A 470 41.06 -6.44 5.67
C HIS A 470 39.71 -5.74 5.69
N VAL A 471 39.31 -5.39 6.92
CA VAL A 471 38.14 -4.64 7.38
C VAL A 471 38.21 -3.17 6.92
N ASN A 472 38.42 -2.95 5.63
CA ASN A 472 38.27 -1.65 4.99
C ASN A 472 37.05 -1.73 4.08
N ALA A 473 36.06 -0.88 4.32
CA ALA A 473 34.93 -0.74 3.42
C ALA A 473 35.45 -0.56 1.98
N PRO A 474 34.94 -1.32 0.99
CA PRO A 474 35.33 -1.09 -0.40
C PRO A 474 35.03 0.37 -0.77
N PRO A 475 35.80 0.99 -1.68
CA PRO A 475 35.47 2.33 -2.18
C PRO A 475 34.02 2.33 -2.64
N SER A 476 33.24 3.21 -2.03
CA SER A 476 31.79 3.18 -1.98
C SER A 476 31.10 2.95 -3.33
N GLY A 477 30.39 1.83 -3.44
CA GLY A 477 29.07 1.78 -4.05
C GLY A 477 28.10 1.34 -2.94
N LEU A 478 27.40 2.28 -2.31
CA LEU A 478 26.49 2.09 -1.17
C LEU A 478 25.54 0.87 -1.29
N PRO A 479 25.00 0.30 -0.18
CA PRO A 479 24.77 0.96 1.11
C PRO A 479 25.27 0.22 2.37
N ALA A 480 25.73 0.98 3.36
CA ALA A 480 26.05 0.49 4.71
C ALA A 480 24.89 0.74 5.68
N ILE A 481 24.59 -0.29 6.48
CA ILE A 481 23.63 -0.32 7.59
C ILE A 481 24.42 -0.10 8.89
N SER A 482 23.93 0.73 9.80
CA SER A 482 24.53 0.95 11.13
C SER A 482 23.65 0.36 12.23
N PRO A 483 24.19 -0.46 13.15
CA PRO A 483 23.63 -0.66 14.47
C PRO A 483 24.47 0.08 15.54
N THR A 484 23.78 0.91 16.30
CA THR A 484 24.01 1.22 17.73
C THR A 484 25.44 1.44 18.24
N ARG A 485 25.82 2.71 18.40
CA ARG A 485 26.00 3.40 19.70
C ARG A 485 26.51 4.79 19.40
N GLY A 486 25.74 5.80 19.81
CA GLY A 486 26.23 7.18 19.78
C GLY A 486 27.13 7.40 20.98
N GLU A 487 28.38 7.74 20.67
CA GLU A 487 29.34 8.47 21.50
C GLU A 487 30.22 9.22 20.51
N ILE A 488 30.25 10.54 20.61
CA ILE A 488 31.39 11.32 20.12
C ILE A 488 32.34 11.35 21.32
N GLU A 489 33.34 10.48 21.36
CA GLU A 489 34.38 10.55 22.39
C GLU A 489 35.68 11.13 21.80
N LEU A 490 36.07 12.28 22.35
CA LEU A 490 37.44 12.78 22.38
C LEU A 490 37.81 12.94 23.86
N SER A 491 38.41 11.90 24.45
CA SER A 491 39.01 11.94 25.78
C SER A 491 40.15 10.92 25.90
N SER A 492 41.22 11.36 26.55
CA SER A 492 42.62 10.95 26.39
C SER A 492 43.08 9.71 27.17
N ALA A 493 44.03 9.01 26.53
CA ALA A 493 45.29 8.45 27.01
C ALA A 493 45.33 7.60 28.30
N LEU A 494 45.73 6.34 28.13
CA LEU A 494 46.80 5.68 28.89
C LEU A 494 47.33 4.46 28.09
N SER A 495 48.54 4.60 27.53
CA SER A 495 49.41 3.53 27.00
C SER A 495 49.98 2.66 28.16
N PRO A 496 50.84 1.62 27.95
CA PRO A 496 51.40 1.04 26.71
C PRO A 496 51.40 -0.52 26.66
N ILE A 497 51.70 -1.11 25.49
CA ILE A 497 52.76 -2.13 25.26
C ILE A 497 52.77 -2.54 23.77
N SER A 498 53.88 -2.20 23.10
CA SER A 498 54.72 -2.93 22.10
C SER A 498 54.04 -3.86 21.06
N SER A 499 54.36 -3.95 19.75
CA SER A 499 55.48 -3.54 18.88
C SER A 499 55.11 -3.87 17.40
N PRO A 500 55.81 -3.35 16.38
CA PRO A 500 55.37 -3.38 14.97
C PRO A 500 55.99 -4.52 14.14
N VAL A 501 55.30 -4.99 13.08
CA VAL A 501 55.86 -5.84 12.00
C VAL A 501 55.17 -5.45 10.68
N ARG A 502 55.82 -4.59 9.89
CA ARG A 502 56.57 -4.80 8.63
C ARG A 502 55.75 -4.78 7.33
N ASP A 503 56.15 -3.84 6.48
CA ASP A 503 55.81 -3.65 5.07
C ASP A 503 56.18 -4.84 4.16
N GLU A 504 55.30 -5.16 3.21
CA GLU A 504 55.67 -5.63 1.87
C GLU A 504 54.75 -4.97 0.80
N PRO A 505 55.26 -4.72 -0.42
CA PRO A 505 54.61 -3.83 -1.38
C PRO A 505 53.50 -4.53 -2.18
N ALA A 506 52.40 -3.81 -2.39
CA ALA A 506 51.26 -4.28 -3.18
C ALA A 506 51.65 -4.58 -4.65
N SER A 507 51.27 -5.76 -5.12
CA SER A 507 51.32 -6.15 -6.53
C SER A 507 50.31 -5.35 -7.36
N LYS A 508 50.78 -4.73 -8.45
CA LYS A 508 49.98 -4.01 -9.45
C LYS A 508 48.83 -4.88 -9.99
N LEU A 509 47.59 -4.45 -9.79
CA LEU A 509 46.43 -4.97 -10.51
C LEU A 509 46.27 -4.22 -11.85
N LEU A 510 46.26 -5.00 -12.93
CA LEU A 510 46.05 -4.60 -14.32
C LEU A 510 44.54 -4.50 -14.60
N ILE A 511 43.90 -3.38 -14.25
CA ILE A 511 42.61 -3.03 -14.87
C ILE A 511 42.57 -1.50 -15.04
N SER A 512 42.98 -1.04 -16.22
CA SER A 512 42.74 0.32 -16.68
C SER A 512 41.60 0.26 -17.70
N PRO A 513 40.46 0.95 -17.53
CA PRO A 513 39.53 1.16 -18.62
C PRO A 513 40.05 2.27 -19.54
N LEU A 514 39.95 2.02 -20.84
CA LEU A 514 40.31 2.97 -21.89
C LEU A 514 39.44 4.23 -21.82
N VAL A 515 40.10 5.36 -22.03
CA VAL A 515 39.55 6.70 -22.14
C VAL A 515 38.71 6.82 -23.42
N GLY A 516 37.45 7.25 -23.28
CA GLY A 516 36.71 7.96 -24.31
C GLY A 516 35.66 7.16 -25.07
N GLU A 517 34.41 7.28 -24.65
CA GLU A 517 33.27 7.47 -25.56
C GLU A 517 32.40 8.59 -24.96
N MET A 518 32.17 9.63 -25.78
CA MET A 518 31.38 10.82 -25.45
C MET A 518 29.91 10.51 -25.24
#